data_AF-A0ABD1NUZ5-F1
#
_entry.id   AF-A0ABD1NUZ5-F1
#
_cell.length_a   1.000
_cell.length_b   1.000
_cell.length_c   1.000
_cell.angle_alpha   90.00
_cell.angle_beta   90.00
_cell.angle_gamma   90.00
#
_symmetry.space_group_name_H-M   'P 1'
#
loop_
_entity.id
_entity.type
_entity.pdbx_description
1 polymer ?
#
loop_
_entity_poly.entity_id
_entity_poly.type
_entity_poly.pdbx_seq_one_letter_code
_entity_poly.pdbx_strand_id
1 'polypeptide(L)'
;MAERFIEAGSPYVLKLEKADVYRLPYLSSSGPGFALLEATKKANFNDITSRISSGFATGSWDKPILVTWGISDKYLPQSVAEEFQRGNPDFVKLKLIEGAGHMPQEDWPEKLVDALRLFF
;
A
#
# COMPACT_ATOMS: atom_id res chain seq x y z
N MET A 1 -10.60 7.61 12.17
CA MET A 1 -10.65 6.20 11.71
C MET A 1 -9.59 5.92 10.65
N ALA A 2 -9.49 6.73 9.58
CA ALA A 2 -8.46 6.57 8.54
C ALA A 2 -7.03 6.90 9.04
N GLU A 3 -6.86 7.98 9.80
CA GLU A 3 -5.57 8.39 10.37
C GLU A 3 -4.99 7.33 11.34
N ARG A 4 -5.88 6.61 12.04
CA ARG A 4 -5.48 5.52 12.95
C ARG A 4 -5.00 4.29 12.19
N PHE A 5 -5.59 4.00 11.02
CA PHE A 5 -5.11 2.95 10.14
C PHE A 5 -3.71 3.29 9.60
N ILE A 6 -3.51 4.53 9.14
CA ILE A 6 -2.20 4.99 8.65
C ILE A 6 -1.15 4.89 9.76
N GLU A 7 -1.44 5.43 10.95
CA GLU A 7 -0.54 5.39 12.11
C GLU A 7 -0.23 3.95 12.55
N ALA A 8 -1.24 3.08 12.65
CA ALA A 8 -1.04 1.71 13.10
C ALA A 8 -0.32 0.81 12.09
N GLY A 9 -0.27 1.20 10.81
CA GLY A 9 0.49 0.51 9.77
C GLY A 9 1.99 0.81 9.77
N SER A 10 2.46 1.76 10.59
CA SER A 10 3.83 2.28 10.59
C SER A 10 4.47 2.21 11.99
N PRO A 11 5.82 2.21 12.10
CA PRO A 11 6.49 2.41 13.39
C PRO A 11 6.36 3.85 13.93
N TYR A 12 5.84 4.80 13.15
CA TYR A 12 5.80 6.21 13.52
C TYR A 12 4.40 6.67 13.96
N VAL A 13 4.38 7.69 14.83
CA VAL A 13 3.15 8.40 15.22
C VAL A 13 2.84 9.45 14.16
N LEU A 14 1.59 9.50 13.69
CA LEU A 14 1.20 10.48 12.69
C LEU A 14 1.01 11.85 13.36
N LYS A 15 1.69 12.88 12.85
CA LYS A 15 1.54 14.25 13.36
C LYS A 15 0.08 14.70 13.30
N LEU A 16 -0.39 15.40 14.33
CA LEU A 16 -1.79 15.82 14.45
C LEU A 16 -2.28 16.61 13.23
N GLU A 17 -1.48 17.56 12.74
CA GLU A 17 -1.81 18.35 11.54
C GLU A 17 -2.06 17.49 10.30
N LYS A 18 -1.32 16.39 10.14
CA LYS A 18 -1.50 15.43 9.05
C LYS A 18 -2.70 14.52 9.30
N ALA A 19 -2.85 14.05 10.54
CA ALA A 19 -4.00 13.26 10.95
C ALA A 19 -5.32 14.01 10.72
N ASP A 20 -5.34 15.32 10.95
CA ASP A 20 -6.49 16.17 10.72
C ASP A 20 -6.88 16.22 9.24
N VAL A 21 -5.91 16.29 8.32
CA VAL A 21 -6.18 16.21 6.87
C VAL A 21 -6.92 14.91 6.51
N TYR A 22 -6.52 13.77 7.08
CA TYR A 22 -7.22 12.49 6.85
C TYR A 22 -8.59 12.41 7.54
N ARG A 23 -8.83 13.20 8.59
CA ARG A 23 -10.13 13.28 9.25
C ARG A 23 -11.11 14.17 8.49
N LEU A 24 -10.63 15.21 7.78
CA LEU A 24 -11.48 16.20 7.12
C LEU A 24 -12.62 15.61 6.28
N PRO A 25 -12.42 14.58 5.43
CA PRO A 25 -13.52 14.00 4.67
C PRO A 25 -14.64 13.42 5.55
N TYR A 26 -14.27 12.81 6.69
CA TYR A 26 -15.20 12.18 7.63
C TYR A 26 -15.87 13.18 8.57
N LEU A 27 -15.25 14.33 8.81
CA LEU A 27 -15.81 15.41 9.61
C LEU A 27 -16.75 16.32 8.80
N SER A 28 -16.43 16.53 7.52
CA SER A 28 -17.21 17.38 6.62
C SER A 28 -18.52 16.73 6.17
N SER A 29 -18.59 15.39 6.15
CA SER A 29 -19.83 14.65 5.87
C SER A 29 -19.76 13.19 6.33
N SER A 30 -20.92 12.55 6.44
CA SER A 30 -21.01 11.10 6.68
C SER A 30 -20.75 10.25 5.42
N GLY A 31 -20.66 10.87 4.25
CA GLY A 31 -20.53 10.20 2.94
C GLY A 31 -19.37 9.22 2.87
N PRO A 32 -18.12 9.60 3.23
CA PRO A 32 -16.98 8.69 3.20
C PRO A 32 -17.14 7.48 4.14
N GLY A 33 -17.77 7.68 5.31
CA GLY A 33 -18.06 6.59 6.23
C GLY A 33 -19.05 5.57 5.64
N PHE A 34 -20.13 6.05 5.03
CA PHE A 34 -21.09 5.18 4.35
C PHE A 34 -20.49 4.50 3.12
N ALA A 35 -19.67 5.20 2.34
CA ALA A 35 -18.99 4.63 1.19
C ALA A 35 -18.08 3.47 1.60
N LEU A 36 -17.29 3.63 2.68
CA LEU A 36 -16.44 2.57 3.20
C LEU A 36 -17.27 1.36 3.69
N LEU A 37 -18.35 1.61 4.44
CA LEU A 37 -19.24 0.56 4.93
C LEU A 37 -19.87 -0.23 3.77
N GLU A 38 -20.44 0.48 2.79
CA GLU A 38 -21.11 -0.14 1.66
C GLU A 38 -20.14 -0.85 0.71
N ALA A 39 -18.93 -0.32 0.51
CA ALA A 39 -17.87 -1.01 -0.23
C ALA A 39 -17.46 -2.32 0.47
N THR A 40 -17.30 -2.29 1.79
CA THR A 40 -16.95 -3.48 2.59
C THR A 40 -18.04 -4.55 2.52
N LYS A 41 -19.31 -4.16 2.64
CA LYS A 41 -20.45 -5.10 2.53
C LYS A 41 -20.56 -5.75 1.16
N LYS A 42 -20.23 -5.02 0.10
CA LYS A 42 -20.33 -5.50 -1.30
C LYS A 42 -19.08 -6.26 -1.76
N ALA A 43 -17.97 -6.16 -1.03
CA ALA A 43 -16.73 -6.82 -1.38
C ALA A 43 -16.83 -8.34 -1.17
N ASN A 44 -16.63 -9.11 -2.25
CA ASN A 44 -16.37 -10.54 -2.14
C ASN A 44 -14.87 -10.76 -1.94
N PHE A 45 -14.41 -10.72 -0.69
CA PHE A 45 -12.98 -10.80 -0.37
C PHE A 45 -12.30 -12.09 -0.87
N ASN A 46 -13.03 -13.22 -0.92
CA ASN A 46 -12.49 -14.47 -1.44
C ASN A 46 -12.20 -14.38 -2.94
N ASP A 47 -13.16 -13.88 -3.73
CA ASP A 47 -12.97 -13.65 -5.16
C ASP A 47 -11.86 -12.62 -5.42
N ILE A 48 -11.90 -11.48 -4.71
CA ILE A 48 -10.89 -10.42 -4.85
C ILE A 48 -9.49 -10.97 -4.57
N THR A 49 -9.31 -11.70 -3.48
CA THR A 49 -8.01 -12.28 -3.12
C THR A 49 -7.56 -13.30 -4.17
N SER A 50 -8.45 -14.18 -4.63
CA SER A 50 -8.15 -15.14 -5.71
C SER A 50 -7.67 -14.43 -6.97
N ARG A 51 -8.36 -13.36 -7.39
CA ARG A 51 -8.01 -12.60 -8.59
C ARG A 51 -6.70 -11.85 -8.46
N ILE A 52 -6.40 -11.29 -7.28
CA ILE A 52 -5.10 -10.68 -6.98
C ILE A 52 -3.99 -11.74 -7.10
N SER A 53 -4.15 -12.90 -6.46
CA SER A 53 -3.18 -13.99 -6.53
C SER A 53 -2.97 -14.49 -7.97
N SER A 54 -4.04 -14.65 -8.76
CA SER A 54 -3.93 -14.97 -10.18
C SER A 54 -3.22 -13.88 -10.98
N GLY A 55 -3.46 -12.61 -10.66
CA GLY A 55 -2.75 -11.49 -11.29
C GLY A 55 -1.26 -11.47 -10.98
N PHE A 56 -0.83 -11.96 -9.81
CA PHE A 56 0.58 -12.04 -9.42
C PHE A 56 1.34 -13.19 -10.11
N ALA A 57 0.61 -14.09 -10.79
CA ALA A 57 1.18 -15.27 -11.42
C ALA A 57 2.21 -14.92 -12.51
N THR A 58 3.19 -15.82 -12.64
CA THR A 58 4.27 -15.70 -13.62
C THR A 58 3.73 -15.66 -15.05
N GLY A 59 4.39 -14.90 -15.93
CA GLY A 59 4.00 -14.81 -17.35
C GLY A 59 2.75 -13.96 -17.64
N SER A 60 2.15 -13.36 -16.61
CA SER A 60 0.98 -12.48 -16.76
C SER A 60 1.33 -11.00 -17.01
N TRP A 61 2.63 -10.67 -17.06
CA TRP A 61 3.13 -9.30 -17.13
C TRP A 61 4.11 -9.12 -18.27
N ASP A 62 3.99 -7.98 -18.97
CA ASP A 62 4.82 -7.63 -20.14
C ASP A 62 5.32 -6.17 -20.11
N LYS A 63 5.09 -5.46 -19.00
CA LYS A 63 5.52 -4.06 -18.79
C LYS A 63 6.49 -3.98 -17.61
N PRO A 64 7.46 -3.06 -17.65
CA PRO A 64 8.26 -2.73 -16.47
C PRO A 64 7.35 -2.28 -15.32
N ILE A 65 7.57 -2.82 -14.12
CA ILE A 65 6.84 -2.53 -12.89
C ILE A 65 7.85 -2.22 -11.78
N LEU A 66 7.62 -1.13 -11.06
CA LEU A 66 8.27 -0.88 -9.77
C LEU A 66 7.31 -1.23 -8.64
N VAL A 67 7.76 -2.09 -7.74
CA VAL A 67 7.08 -2.35 -6.47
C VAL A 67 7.92 -1.71 -5.37
N THR A 68 7.35 -0.79 -4.61
CA THR A 68 7.97 -0.22 -3.41
C THR A 68 7.27 -0.74 -2.17
N TRP A 69 8.03 -1.19 -1.17
CA TRP A 69 7.45 -1.83 0.01
C TRP A 69 8.17 -1.40 1.29
N GLY A 70 7.42 -1.05 2.33
CA GLY A 70 7.99 -0.74 3.65
C GLY A 70 8.31 -2.00 4.43
N ILE A 71 9.56 -2.15 4.88
CA ILE A 71 10.00 -3.34 5.63
C ILE A 71 9.27 -3.48 6.97
N SER A 72 8.85 -2.36 7.56
CA SER A 72 8.15 -2.30 8.85
C SER A 72 6.62 -2.31 8.71
N ASP A 73 6.07 -2.75 7.57
CA ASP A 73 4.63 -2.84 7.36
C ASP A 73 4.02 -3.84 8.38
N LYS A 74 3.04 -3.37 9.13
CA LYS A 74 2.37 -4.14 10.20
C LYS A 74 1.12 -4.89 9.70
N TYR A 75 0.69 -4.64 8.48
CA TYR A 75 -0.50 -5.24 7.88
C TYR A 75 -0.17 -6.32 6.85
N LEU A 76 0.86 -6.09 6.03
CA LEU A 76 1.23 -7.03 4.96
C LEU A 76 2.71 -7.43 5.08
N PRO A 77 3.01 -8.75 5.03
CA PRO A 77 4.39 -9.20 5.11
C PRO A 77 5.15 -8.89 3.81
N GLN A 78 6.42 -8.50 3.94
CA GLN A 78 7.28 -8.20 2.78
C GLN A 78 7.44 -9.39 1.81
N SER A 79 7.24 -10.62 2.30
CA SER A 79 7.35 -11.84 1.49
C SER A 79 6.40 -11.84 0.30
N VAL A 80 5.25 -11.17 0.39
CA VAL A 80 4.31 -11.01 -0.73
C VAL A 80 4.95 -10.25 -1.89
N ALA A 81 5.68 -9.17 -1.60
CA ALA A 81 6.37 -8.38 -2.60
C ALA A 81 7.57 -9.14 -3.20
N GLU A 82 8.30 -9.87 -2.36
CA GLU A 82 9.43 -10.72 -2.77
C GLU A 82 8.97 -11.87 -3.68
N GLU A 83 7.86 -12.52 -3.34
CA GLU A 83 7.25 -13.56 -4.16
C GLU A 83 6.80 -13.02 -5.52
N PHE A 84 6.19 -11.84 -5.55
CA PHE A 84 5.78 -11.21 -6.80
C PHE A 84 6.96 -10.91 -7.72
N GLN A 85 8.05 -10.36 -7.17
CA GLN A 85 9.29 -10.10 -7.92
C GLN A 85 9.95 -11.39 -8.40
N ARG A 86 10.06 -12.39 -7.52
CA ARG A 86 10.66 -13.69 -7.84
C ARG A 86 9.90 -14.43 -8.94
N GLY A 87 8.58 -14.28 -8.99
CA GLY A 87 7.76 -14.83 -10.07
C GLY A 87 7.90 -14.09 -11.40
N ASN A 88 8.29 -12.82 -11.39
CA ASN A 88 8.29 -11.95 -12.57
C ASN A 88 9.58 -11.11 -12.68
N PRO A 89 10.78 -11.70 -12.62
CA PRO A 89 12.03 -10.97 -12.42
C PRO A 89 12.42 -10.05 -13.58
N ASP A 90 11.98 -10.35 -14.80
CA ASP A 90 12.28 -9.55 -16.00
C ASP A 90 11.47 -8.24 -16.06
N PHE A 91 10.32 -8.21 -15.38
CA PHE A 91 9.37 -7.10 -15.45
C PHE A 91 9.24 -6.36 -14.12
N VAL A 92 9.38 -7.05 -13.00
CA VAL A 92 9.15 -6.49 -11.66
C VAL A 92 10.48 -6.17 -10.98
N LYS A 93 10.69 -4.89 -10.68
CA LYS A 93 11.77 -4.41 -9.80
C LYS A 93 11.19 -4.13 -8.42
N LEU A 94 11.75 -4.76 -7.39
CA LEU A 94 11.35 -4.54 -6.00
C LEU A 94 12.33 -3.58 -5.31
N LYS A 95 11.79 -2.53 -4.70
CA LYS A 95 12.52 -1.62 -3.82
C LYS A 95 11.94 -1.70 -2.41
N LEU A 96 12.67 -2.37 -1.53
CA LEU A 96 12.37 -2.34 -0.09
C LEU A 96 12.85 -1.00 0.49
N ILE A 97 11.99 -0.39 1.32
CA ILE A 97 12.21 0.90 1.95
C ILE A 97 12.37 0.66 3.45
N GLU A 98 13.62 0.69 3.90
CA GLU A 98 13.96 0.57 5.31
C GLU A 98 13.38 1.74 6.12
N GLY A 99 12.79 1.40 7.26
CA GLY A 99 12.10 2.33 8.15
C GLY A 99 10.67 2.66 7.75
N ALA A 100 10.23 2.37 6.51
CA ALA A 100 8.84 2.56 6.11
C ALA A 100 7.98 1.38 6.54
N GLY A 101 6.73 1.66 6.90
CA GLY A 101 5.65 0.70 7.12
C GLY A 101 4.68 0.63 5.96
N HIS A 102 3.39 0.58 6.28
CA HIS A 102 2.31 0.36 5.30
C HIS A 102 2.13 1.50 4.29
N MET A 103 2.52 2.73 4.67
CA MET A 103 2.36 3.91 3.84
C MET A 103 3.74 4.55 3.60
N PRO A 104 4.61 3.97 2.75
CA PRO A 104 5.97 4.49 2.54
C PRO A 104 6.02 5.96 2.11
N GLN A 105 4.97 6.45 1.45
CA GLN A 105 4.82 7.87 1.09
C GLN A 105 4.63 8.80 2.29
N GLU A 106 4.10 8.31 3.42
CA GLU A 106 4.00 9.09 4.66
C GLU A 106 5.26 8.97 5.50
N ASP A 107 5.90 7.80 5.48
CA ASP A 107 7.05 7.50 6.34
C ASP A 107 8.38 8.02 5.77
N TRP A 108 8.63 7.77 4.48
CA TRP A 108 9.89 8.09 3.79
C TRP A 108 9.64 8.53 2.33
N PRO A 109 8.88 9.62 2.10
CA PRO A 109 8.53 10.09 0.76
C PRO A 109 9.76 10.33 -0.13
N GLU A 110 10.88 10.78 0.43
CA GLU A 110 12.13 10.99 -0.30
C GLU A 110 12.69 9.69 -0.88
N LYS A 111 12.67 8.59 -0.11
CA LYS A 111 13.14 7.27 -0.59
C LYS A 111 12.22 6.72 -1.66
N LEU A 112 10.92 6.98 -1.56
CA LEU A 112 9.94 6.63 -2.58
C LEU A 112 10.19 7.42 -3.88
N VAL A 113 10.40 8.74 -3.78
CA VAL A 113 10.70 9.60 -4.93
C VAL A 113 12.01 9.17 -5.61
N ASP A 114 13.04 8.83 -4.84
CA ASP A 114 14.30 8.35 -5.40
C ASP A 114 14.11 7.01 -6.13
N ALA A 115 13.30 6.09 -5.57
CA ALA A 115 12.96 4.85 -6.24
C ALA A 115 12.24 5.08 -7.59
N LEU A 116 11.31 6.04 -7.62
CA LEU A 116 10.60 6.42 -8.84
C LEU A 116 11.55 7.05 -9.88
N ARG A 117 12.46 7.92 -9.46
CA ARG A 117 13.43 8.57 -10.35
C ARG A 117 14.40 7.59 -11.00
N LEU A 118 14.79 6.54 -10.28
CA LEU A 118 15.72 5.51 -10.78
C LEU A 118 15.03 4.45 -11.66
N PHE A 119 13.71 4.45 -11.72
CA PHE A 119 12.95 3.44 -12.44
C PHE A 119 12.78 3.76 -13.93
N PHE A 120 12.65 5.06 -14.27
CA PHE A 120 12.61 5.57 -15.64
C PHE A 120 14.01 5.72 -16.23
#